data_AF-A0AAV4B799-F1
#
_entry.id   AF-A0AAV4B799-F1
#
_cell.length_a   1.000
_cell.length_b   1.000
_cell.length_c   1.000
_cell.angle_alpha   90.00
_cell.angle_beta   90.00
_cell.angle_gamma   90.00
#
_symmetry.space_group_name_H-M   'P 1'
#
loop_
_entity.id
_entity.type
_entity.pdbx_description
1 polymer ?
#
loop_
_entity_poly.entity_id
_entity_poly.type
_entity_poly.pdbx_seq_one_letter_code
_entity_poly.pdbx_strand_id
1 'polypeptide(L)'
;MGDNLEEISTSAFQILRDTCFKDAFEYLETLREEDDKGRVNLLKYLSQLPVVGLNSGKYDLNVIKPYFAQRFLISEVDDCESDSECGNSLRQWGERFVIKKNNEFMAISTPFLKFLDITNFIAPGFSYTKYLAAYEVEEQKGFFPYEYITSIEKLNETSLPPRDTLYSSLRNSELPVQNYDYVCKVWKENGMTSLRDLLIWYNNKDTRPFIEALAK
;
A
#
# COMPACT_ATOMS: atom_id res chain seq x y z
N MET A 1 -2.61 11.59 -4.44
CA MET A 1 -2.41 10.21 -3.93
C MET A 1 -1.59 9.36 -4.88
N GLY A 2 -1.82 9.43 -6.21
CA GLY A 2 -1.00 8.71 -7.20
C GLY A 2 0.46 9.18 -7.26
N ASP A 3 0.71 10.48 -7.15
CA ASP A 3 2.06 11.04 -7.36
C ASP A 3 3.08 10.54 -6.33
N ASN A 4 2.69 10.46 -5.05
CA ASN A 4 3.54 9.90 -4.00
C ASN A 4 3.88 8.42 -4.25
N LEU A 5 2.95 7.62 -4.80
CA LEU A 5 3.21 6.20 -5.09
C LEU A 5 4.10 6.03 -6.33
N GLU A 6 3.91 6.85 -7.37
CA GLU A 6 4.81 6.90 -8.53
C GLU A 6 6.22 7.36 -8.12
N GLU A 7 6.32 8.34 -7.22
CA GLU A 7 7.61 8.81 -6.66
C GLU A 7 8.32 7.70 -5.88
N ILE A 8 7.63 7.03 -4.96
CA ILE A 8 8.20 5.88 -4.21
C ILE A 8 8.64 4.78 -5.19
N SER A 9 7.84 4.49 -6.22
CA SER A 9 8.22 3.51 -7.24
C SER A 9 9.48 3.93 -8.01
N THR A 10 9.60 5.21 -8.35
CA THR A 10 10.77 5.74 -9.05
C THR A 10 12.02 5.68 -8.18
N SER A 11 11.91 6.02 -6.90
CA SER A 11 13.02 5.86 -5.94
C SER A 11 13.39 4.39 -5.76
N ALA A 12 12.41 3.49 -5.67
CA ALA A 12 12.67 2.05 -5.56
C ALA A 12 13.39 1.52 -6.81
N PHE A 13 12.98 1.94 -8.01
CA PHE A 13 13.67 1.61 -9.25
C PHE A 13 15.14 2.04 -9.22
N GLN A 14 15.43 3.28 -8.83
CA GLN A 14 16.80 3.78 -8.73
C GLN A 14 17.64 2.99 -7.73
N ILE A 15 17.09 2.71 -6.54
CA ILE A 15 17.77 1.89 -5.53
C ILE A 15 18.08 0.51 -6.08
N LEU A 16 17.09 -0.18 -6.67
CA LEU A 16 17.29 -1.54 -7.19
C LEU A 16 18.30 -1.57 -8.33
N ARG A 17 18.24 -0.61 -9.26
CA ARG A 17 19.19 -0.46 -10.36
C ARG A 17 20.61 -0.24 -9.85
N ASP A 18 20.79 0.65 -8.88
CA ASP A 18 22.13 1.07 -8.43
C ASP A 18 22.72 0.13 -7.35
N THR A 19 21.92 -0.82 -6.85
CA THR A 19 22.34 -1.82 -5.84
C THR A 19 22.21 -3.24 -6.37
N CYS A 20 21.08 -3.91 -6.13
CA CYS A 20 20.86 -5.34 -6.37
C CYS A 20 21.03 -5.75 -7.85
N PHE A 21 20.79 -4.84 -8.79
CA PHE A 21 20.80 -5.11 -10.23
C PHE A 21 21.88 -4.35 -10.99
N LYS A 22 22.84 -3.73 -10.29
CA LYS A 22 23.88 -2.91 -10.92
C LYS A 22 24.66 -3.68 -11.98
N ASP A 23 25.20 -4.84 -11.61
CA ASP A 23 26.00 -5.67 -12.51
C ASP A 23 25.18 -6.17 -13.72
N ALA A 24 23.90 -6.47 -13.50
CA ALA A 24 23.00 -6.88 -14.57
C ALA A 24 22.76 -5.72 -15.55
N PHE A 25 22.60 -4.50 -15.04
CA PHE A 25 22.42 -3.30 -15.86
C PHE A 25 23.68 -3.00 -16.66
N GLU A 26 24.84 -2.99 -16.00
CA GLU A 26 26.13 -2.79 -16.66
C GLU A 26 26.37 -3.83 -17.76
N TYR A 27 26.04 -5.10 -17.52
CA TYR A 27 26.14 -6.16 -18.53
C TYR A 27 25.19 -5.92 -19.71
N LEU A 28 23.92 -5.58 -19.44
CA LEU A 28 22.93 -5.35 -20.48
C LEU A 28 23.29 -4.16 -21.40
N GLU A 29 23.94 -3.13 -20.86
CA GLU A 29 24.46 -2.01 -21.66
C GLU A 29 25.62 -2.41 -22.60
N THR A 30 26.27 -3.56 -22.38
CA THR A 30 27.30 -4.09 -23.30
C THR A 30 26.72 -4.88 -24.47
N LEU A 31 25.44 -5.24 -24.42
CA LEU A 31 24.79 -6.03 -25.46
C LEU A 31 24.41 -5.17 -26.67
N ARG A 32 24.26 -5.81 -27.83
CA ARG A 32 23.81 -5.11 -29.06
C ARG A 32 22.32 -4.79 -28.95
N GLU A 33 21.88 -3.73 -29.61
CA GLU A 33 20.47 -3.29 -29.65
C GLU A 33 19.51 -4.40 -30.15
N GLU A 34 20.01 -5.38 -30.90
CA GLU A 34 19.22 -6.50 -31.41
C GLU A 34 18.82 -7.52 -30.30
N ASP A 35 19.53 -7.51 -29.16
CA ASP A 35 19.33 -8.39 -28.00
C ASP A 35 18.56 -7.71 -26.84
N ASP A 36 17.82 -6.65 -27.15
CA ASP A 36 17.18 -5.73 -26.20
C ASP A 36 16.08 -6.35 -25.32
N LYS A 37 15.55 -7.51 -25.70
CA LYS A 37 14.44 -8.16 -24.98
C LYS A 37 14.74 -8.39 -23.49
N GLY A 38 15.99 -8.72 -23.15
CA GLY A 38 16.42 -8.90 -21.77
C GLY A 38 16.38 -7.59 -20.97
N ARG A 39 16.88 -6.50 -21.56
CA ARG A 39 16.89 -5.16 -20.96
C ARG A 39 15.49 -4.63 -20.76
N VAL A 40 14.63 -4.74 -21.77
CA VAL A 40 13.21 -4.34 -21.67
C VAL A 40 12.48 -5.10 -20.54
N ASN A 41 12.68 -6.42 -20.45
CA ASN A 41 12.04 -7.22 -19.40
C ASN A 41 12.52 -6.83 -18.00
N LEU A 42 13.83 -6.59 -17.83
CA LEU A 42 14.37 -6.15 -16.54
C LEU A 42 13.84 -4.76 -16.17
N LEU A 43 13.88 -3.81 -17.10
CA LEU A 43 13.36 -2.46 -16.89
C LEU A 43 11.89 -2.49 -16.47
N LYS A 44 11.06 -3.26 -17.17
CA LYS A 44 9.65 -3.46 -16.83
C LYS A 44 9.45 -4.09 -15.45
N TYR A 45 10.29 -5.04 -15.06
CA TYR A 45 10.22 -5.65 -13.73
C TYR A 45 10.57 -4.64 -12.63
N LEU A 46 11.65 -3.89 -12.81
CA LEU A 46 12.13 -2.92 -11.83
C LEU A 46 11.26 -1.66 -11.75
N SER A 47 10.60 -1.29 -12.85
CA SER A 47 9.75 -0.10 -12.90
C SER A 47 8.47 -0.26 -12.08
N GLN A 48 8.04 -1.50 -11.84
CA GLN A 48 6.80 -1.82 -11.15
C GLN A 48 7.04 -2.15 -9.68
N LEU A 49 6.75 -1.21 -8.79
CA LEU A 49 6.74 -1.45 -7.36
C LEU A 49 5.53 -2.33 -6.97
N PRO A 50 5.77 -3.49 -6.31
CA PRO A 50 4.69 -4.30 -5.76
C PRO A 50 4.01 -3.57 -4.58
N VAL A 51 2.70 -3.40 -4.66
CA VAL A 51 1.87 -2.91 -3.55
C VAL A 51 1.06 -4.09 -3.05
N VAL A 52 1.43 -4.57 -1.87
CA VAL A 52 0.92 -5.83 -1.34
C VAL A 52 -0.07 -5.55 -0.22
N GLY A 53 -1.22 -6.21 -0.25
CA GLY A 53 -2.24 -6.11 0.79
C GLY A 53 -2.85 -7.47 1.12
N LEU A 54 -3.55 -7.55 2.26
CA LEU A 54 -4.26 -8.75 2.68
C LEU A 54 -5.76 -8.51 2.53
N ASN A 55 -6.42 -9.29 1.67
CA ASN A 55 -7.84 -9.19 1.37
C ASN A 55 -8.23 -7.85 0.70
N SER A 56 -7.23 -7.10 0.23
CA SER A 56 -7.40 -5.80 -0.42
C SER A 56 -8.19 -5.87 -1.72
N GLY A 57 -8.19 -7.01 -2.41
CA GLY A 57 -8.97 -7.23 -3.62
C GLY A 57 -10.47 -7.06 -3.41
N LYS A 58 -10.98 -7.41 -2.23
CA LYS A 58 -12.40 -7.26 -1.86
C LYS A 58 -12.71 -5.93 -1.20
N TYR A 59 -11.77 -5.36 -0.45
CA TYR A 59 -12.01 -4.17 0.38
C TYR A 59 -11.31 -2.94 -0.19
N ASP A 60 -10.01 -2.80 0.04
CA ASP A 60 -9.25 -1.59 -0.26
C ASP A 60 -9.34 -1.19 -1.73
N LEU A 61 -9.07 -2.13 -2.65
CA LEU A 61 -9.08 -1.86 -4.08
C LEU A 61 -10.47 -1.46 -4.58
N ASN A 62 -11.55 -1.92 -3.96
CA ASN A 62 -12.90 -1.50 -4.32
C ASN A 62 -13.20 -0.04 -3.93
N VAL A 63 -12.63 0.44 -2.84
CA VAL A 63 -12.74 1.85 -2.40
C VAL A 63 -11.81 2.75 -3.20
N ILE A 64 -10.60 2.26 -3.50
CA ILE A 64 -9.52 3.04 -4.08
C ILE A 64 -9.63 3.12 -5.61
N LYS A 65 -10.17 2.09 -6.28
CA LYS A 65 -10.23 2.03 -7.76
C LYS A 65 -10.89 3.24 -8.45
N PRO A 66 -11.92 3.95 -7.93
CA PRO A 66 -12.48 5.09 -8.68
C PRO A 66 -11.43 6.20 -8.87
N TYR A 67 -10.58 6.40 -7.86
CA TYR A 67 -9.50 7.38 -7.88
C TYR A 67 -8.29 6.92 -8.71
N PHE A 68 -8.05 5.60 -8.76
CA PHE A 68 -6.91 5.01 -9.45
C PHE A 68 -7.19 4.70 -10.93
N ALA A 69 -8.41 4.27 -11.26
CA ALA A 69 -8.78 3.92 -12.64
C ALA A 69 -8.66 5.14 -13.56
N GLN A 70 -9.10 6.32 -13.10
CA GLN A 70 -8.98 7.54 -13.88
C GLN A 70 -7.51 7.91 -14.20
N ARG A 71 -6.60 7.71 -13.24
CA ARG A 71 -5.19 8.11 -13.37
C ARG A 71 -4.31 7.08 -14.07
N PHE A 72 -4.57 5.79 -13.86
CA PHE A 72 -3.67 4.71 -14.30
C PHE A 72 -4.21 3.84 -15.44
N LEU A 73 -5.54 3.79 -15.61
CA LEU A 73 -6.19 2.93 -16.61
C LEU A 73 -6.84 3.72 -17.74
N ILE A 74 -7.36 4.92 -17.45
CA ILE A 74 -8.13 5.75 -18.39
C ILE A 74 -7.26 6.86 -19.01
N SER A 75 -6.12 7.23 -18.40
CA SER A 75 -5.28 8.29 -18.97
C SER A 75 -4.69 7.84 -20.31
N GLU A 76 -5.40 8.16 -21.39
CA GLU A 76 -4.88 8.44 -22.72
C GLU A 76 -3.92 9.63 -22.56
N VAL A 77 -2.71 9.36 -22.06
CA VAL A 77 -1.59 10.24 -22.39
C VAL A 77 -0.97 9.60 -23.62
N ASP A 78 -1.65 9.83 -24.74
CA ASP A 78 -0.98 10.06 -26.01
C ASP A 78 -0.09 11.32 -25.83
N ASP A 79 1.17 11.23 -26.24
CA ASP A 79 2.04 12.32 -26.66
C ASP A 79 2.07 13.63 -25.84
N CYS A 80 2.68 13.65 -24.64
CA CYS A 80 3.24 14.90 -24.14
C CYS A 80 4.64 14.79 -23.53
N GLU A 81 5.57 15.43 -24.26
CA GLU A 81 6.95 15.78 -23.90
C GLU A 81 6.97 16.71 -22.66
N SER A 82 6.87 16.15 -21.46
CA SER A 82 7.18 16.90 -20.23
C SER A 82 8.23 16.19 -19.38
N ASP A 83 9.49 16.46 -19.70
CA ASP A 83 10.64 16.83 -18.84
C ASP A 83 10.84 16.16 -17.46
N SER A 84 10.58 14.86 -17.36
CA SER A 84 11.48 14.00 -16.58
C SER A 84 11.93 12.82 -17.44
N GLU A 85 13.20 12.82 -17.85
CA GLU A 85 13.78 11.78 -18.73
C GLU A 85 13.55 10.36 -18.17
N CYS A 86 13.56 10.19 -16.85
CA CYS A 86 13.40 8.89 -16.21
C CYS A 86 11.93 8.45 -16.05
N GLY A 87 10.99 9.37 -15.76
CA GLY A 87 9.58 9.04 -15.54
C GLY A 87 8.82 8.68 -16.83
N ASN A 88 9.12 9.38 -17.92
CA ASN A 88 8.47 9.13 -19.22
C ASN A 88 8.97 7.84 -19.88
N SER A 89 10.25 7.50 -19.72
CA SER A 89 10.79 6.24 -20.23
C SER A 89 10.18 5.03 -19.50
N LEU A 90 9.99 5.06 -18.18
CA LEU A 90 9.35 3.96 -17.44
C LEU A 90 7.90 3.70 -17.86
N ARG A 91 7.15 4.73 -18.28
CA ARG A 91 5.77 4.59 -18.80
C ARG A 91 5.71 3.77 -20.09
N GLN A 92 6.74 3.87 -20.93
CA GLN A 92 6.85 3.15 -22.20
C GLN A 92 6.93 1.64 -22.02
N TRP A 93 7.61 1.18 -20.95
CA TRP A 93 7.90 -0.24 -20.72
C TRP A 93 6.84 -0.96 -19.90
N GLY A 94 5.93 -0.23 -19.28
CA GLY A 94 5.02 -0.75 -18.28
C GLY A 94 3.69 -1.28 -18.83
N GLU A 95 3.30 -2.48 -18.43
CA GLU A 95 2.02 -3.06 -18.83
C GLU A 95 0.86 -2.67 -17.90
N ARG A 96 -0.26 -2.31 -18.53
CA ARG A 96 -1.53 -2.08 -17.86
C ARG A 96 -2.41 -3.31 -18.02
N PHE A 97 -2.76 -3.94 -16.90
CA PHE A 97 -3.75 -5.00 -16.91
C PHE A 97 -4.49 -5.08 -15.59
N VAL A 98 -5.72 -5.61 -15.63
CA VAL A 98 -6.54 -5.83 -14.45
C VAL A 98 -7.08 -7.26 -14.49
N ILE A 99 -6.86 -8.01 -13.41
CA ILE A 99 -7.45 -9.33 -13.22
C ILE A 99 -8.50 -9.20 -12.13
N LYS A 100 -9.74 -9.53 -12.47
CA LYS A 100 -10.89 -9.45 -11.56
C LYS A 100 -11.64 -10.78 -11.56
N LYS A 101 -12.00 -11.24 -10.36
CA LYS A 101 -12.86 -12.41 -10.13
C LYS A 101 -14.09 -11.95 -9.36
N ASN A 102 -15.25 -11.92 -10.01
CA ASN A 102 -16.49 -11.36 -9.45
C ASN A 102 -16.32 -9.92 -8.96
N ASN A 103 -16.37 -9.70 -7.64
CA ASN A 103 -16.19 -8.40 -6.99
C ASN A 103 -14.79 -8.20 -6.39
N GLU A 104 -13.89 -9.15 -6.62
CA GLU A 104 -12.53 -9.16 -6.08
C GLU A 104 -11.52 -8.85 -7.17
N PHE A 105 -10.67 -7.86 -6.93
CA PHE A 105 -9.51 -7.57 -7.78
C PHE A 105 -8.36 -8.46 -7.36
N MET A 106 -7.98 -9.41 -8.20
CA MET A 106 -6.84 -10.31 -7.93
C MET A 106 -5.51 -9.59 -8.17
N ALA A 107 -5.46 -8.77 -9.22
CA ALA A 107 -4.30 -7.94 -9.53
C ALA A 107 -4.69 -6.69 -10.31
N ILE A 108 -4.02 -5.58 -10.04
CA ILE A 108 -4.05 -4.36 -10.86
C ILE A 108 -2.61 -3.99 -11.17
N SER A 109 -2.26 -3.98 -12.45
CA SER A 109 -0.94 -3.59 -12.95
C SER A 109 -1.03 -2.26 -13.67
N THR A 110 -0.10 -1.38 -13.37
CA THR A 110 0.16 -0.10 -14.03
C THR A 110 1.66 -0.04 -14.37
N PRO A 111 2.15 0.94 -15.14
CA PRO A 111 3.57 1.02 -15.45
C PRO A 111 4.50 1.11 -14.23
N PHE A 112 4.00 1.67 -13.13
CA PHE A 112 4.76 1.91 -11.91
C PHE A 112 4.34 1.00 -10.75
N LEU A 113 3.11 0.50 -10.73
CA LEU A 113 2.57 -0.16 -9.54
C LEU A 113 1.95 -1.49 -9.91
N LYS A 114 2.19 -2.50 -9.06
CA LYS A 114 1.53 -3.79 -9.17
C LYS A 114 0.85 -4.14 -7.86
N PHE A 115 -0.46 -3.93 -7.82
CA PHE A 115 -1.29 -4.27 -6.66
C PHE A 115 -1.54 -5.77 -6.64
N LEU A 116 -1.14 -6.40 -5.53
CA LEU A 116 -1.26 -7.83 -5.29
C LEU A 116 -1.96 -8.08 -3.96
N ASP A 117 -2.90 -9.00 -3.96
CA ASP A 117 -3.55 -9.47 -2.74
C ASP A 117 -2.96 -10.82 -2.32
N ILE A 118 -2.36 -10.86 -1.12
CA ILE A 118 -1.70 -12.05 -0.60
C ILE A 118 -2.65 -13.21 -0.34
N THR A 119 -3.97 -12.94 -0.22
CA THR A 119 -4.97 -14.00 -0.08
C THR A 119 -4.99 -14.97 -1.27
N ASN A 120 -4.48 -14.55 -2.42
CA ASN A 120 -4.33 -15.42 -3.60
C ASN A 120 -3.16 -16.41 -3.48
N PHE A 121 -2.24 -16.18 -2.53
CA PHE A 121 -1.01 -16.95 -2.34
C PHE A 121 -1.02 -17.78 -1.06
N ILE A 122 -2.07 -17.67 -0.25
CA ILE A 122 -2.26 -18.44 0.99
C ILE A 122 -3.54 -19.26 0.92
N ALA A 123 -3.68 -20.21 1.83
CA ALA A 123 -4.87 -21.05 1.90
C ALA A 123 -6.14 -20.20 2.18
N PRO A 124 -7.28 -20.52 1.55
CA PRO A 124 -8.51 -19.77 1.74
C PRO A 124 -8.98 -19.81 3.20
N GLY A 125 -9.53 -18.71 3.69
CA GLY A 125 -10.05 -18.60 5.06
C GLY A 125 -8.99 -18.27 6.12
N PHE A 126 -7.77 -17.92 5.71
CA PHE A 126 -6.79 -17.30 6.60
C PHE A 126 -7.23 -15.88 6.97
N SER A 127 -7.45 -15.65 8.26
CA SER A 127 -7.60 -14.30 8.81
C SER A 127 -6.23 -13.65 9.00
N TYR A 128 -6.20 -12.33 9.19
CA TYR A 128 -4.97 -11.61 9.52
C TYR A 128 -4.23 -12.21 10.72
N THR A 129 -4.95 -12.47 11.82
CA THR A 129 -4.39 -13.13 13.00
C THR A 129 -3.77 -14.49 12.69
N LYS A 130 -4.43 -15.32 11.86
CA LYS A 130 -3.89 -16.64 11.46
C LYS A 130 -2.67 -16.51 10.55
N TYR A 131 -2.69 -15.52 9.67
CA TYR A 131 -1.56 -15.20 8.80
C TYR A 131 -0.34 -14.83 9.65
N LEU A 132 -0.45 -13.86 10.55
CA LEU A 132 0.66 -13.48 11.44
C LEU A 132 1.17 -14.65 12.28
N ALA A 133 0.26 -15.43 12.88
CA ALA A 133 0.63 -16.58 13.70
C ALA A 133 1.41 -17.64 12.92
N ALA A 134 1.10 -17.86 11.64
CA ALA A 134 1.81 -18.82 10.80
C ALA A 134 3.27 -18.44 10.53
N TYR A 135 3.61 -17.15 10.65
CA TYR A 135 4.96 -16.62 10.53
C TYR A 135 5.55 -16.21 11.87
N GLU A 136 4.98 -16.68 12.99
CA GLU A 136 5.46 -16.37 14.35
C GLU A 136 5.60 -14.85 14.59
N VAL A 137 4.63 -14.08 14.10
CA VAL A 137 4.54 -12.63 14.31
C VAL A 137 3.38 -12.33 15.26
N GLU A 138 3.62 -11.49 16.26
CA GLU A 138 2.59 -11.09 17.20
C GLU A 138 1.68 -10.00 16.63
N GLU A 139 0.36 -10.22 16.72
CA GLU A 139 -0.62 -9.20 16.37
C GLU A 139 -0.61 -8.08 17.42
N GLN A 140 -0.47 -6.84 16.96
CA GLN A 140 -0.53 -5.69 17.85
C GLN A 140 -1.89 -5.01 17.71
N LYS A 141 -2.73 -5.12 18.73
CA LYS A 141 -4.10 -4.60 18.67
C LYS A 141 -4.14 -3.08 18.88
N GLY A 142 -4.70 -2.34 17.92
CA GLY A 142 -5.03 -0.92 18.04
C GLY A 142 -6.53 -0.68 18.23
N PHE A 143 -6.90 0.53 18.64
CA PHE A 143 -8.28 1.02 18.61
C PHE A 143 -8.31 2.41 18.00
N PHE A 144 -9.28 2.65 17.10
CA PHE A 144 -9.42 3.91 16.39
C PHE A 144 -10.90 4.32 16.30
N PRO A 145 -11.25 5.61 16.46
CA PRO A 145 -12.63 6.08 16.52
C PRO A 145 -13.25 6.25 15.12
N TYR A 146 -13.49 5.15 14.38
CA TYR A 146 -13.94 5.20 12.99
C TYR A 146 -15.20 6.05 12.75
N GLU A 147 -16.20 5.90 13.62
CA GLU A 147 -17.48 6.61 13.49
C GLU A 147 -17.36 8.09 13.79
N TYR A 148 -16.38 8.46 14.62
CA TYR A 148 -16.11 9.84 14.93
C TYR A 148 -15.47 10.56 13.74
N ILE A 149 -14.63 9.88 12.94
CA ILE A 149 -13.93 10.48 11.79
C ILE A 149 -14.86 10.56 10.58
N THR A 150 -15.67 11.62 10.53
CA THR A 150 -16.61 11.89 9.44
C THR A 150 -16.04 12.77 8.33
N SER A 151 -14.86 13.37 8.54
CA SER A 151 -14.18 14.22 7.56
C SER A 151 -12.68 14.22 7.79
N ILE A 152 -11.91 14.68 6.79
CA ILE A 152 -10.44 14.73 6.86
C ILE A 152 -9.98 15.77 7.89
N GLU A 153 -10.75 16.85 8.07
CA GLU A 153 -10.44 17.96 8.98
C GLU A 153 -10.43 17.50 10.44
N LYS A 154 -11.26 16.52 10.81
CA LYS A 154 -11.26 15.93 12.16
C LYS A 154 -9.92 15.32 12.53
N LEU A 155 -9.13 14.86 11.55
CA LEU A 155 -7.79 14.33 11.84
C LEU A 155 -6.86 15.41 12.40
N ASN A 156 -7.19 16.70 12.26
CA ASN A 156 -6.42 17.80 12.82
C ASN A 156 -6.83 18.16 14.26
N GLU A 157 -7.87 17.52 14.82
CA GLU A 157 -8.25 17.73 16.22
C GLU A 157 -7.12 17.27 17.14
N THR A 158 -6.84 18.08 18.17
CA THR A 158 -5.66 17.93 19.03
C THR A 158 -5.95 17.19 20.34
N SER A 159 -7.16 16.66 20.49
CA SER A 159 -7.62 15.92 21.66
C SER A 159 -8.28 14.61 21.23
N LEU A 160 -8.17 13.59 22.07
CA LEU A 160 -8.96 12.37 21.91
C LEU A 160 -10.45 12.68 22.07
N PRO A 161 -11.31 12.13 21.20
CA PRO A 161 -12.74 12.27 21.36
C PRO A 161 -13.21 11.44 22.57
N PRO A 162 -14.28 11.88 23.26
CA PRO A 162 -14.74 11.20 24.45
C PRO A 162 -15.21 9.76 24.16
N ARG A 163 -15.08 8.86 25.16
CA ARG A 163 -15.27 7.40 25.01
C ARG A 163 -16.61 7.01 24.38
N ASP A 164 -17.67 7.75 24.70
CA ASP A 164 -19.02 7.57 24.17
C ASP A 164 -19.10 7.70 22.64
N THR A 165 -18.21 8.47 22.03
CA THR A 165 -18.10 8.61 20.57
C THR A 165 -17.35 7.45 19.90
N LEU A 166 -16.72 6.55 20.67
CA LEU A 166 -16.06 5.34 20.17
C LEU A 166 -17.00 4.13 20.08
N TYR A 167 -18.27 4.38 19.82
CA TYR A 167 -19.22 3.32 19.51
C TYR A 167 -18.79 2.57 18.24
N SER A 168 -18.99 1.25 18.23
CA SER A 168 -18.75 0.42 17.05
C SER A 168 -20.05 -0.20 16.59
N SER A 169 -20.59 0.29 15.49
CA SER A 169 -21.78 -0.22 14.78
C SER A 169 -21.56 -1.64 14.30
N LEU A 170 -20.31 -1.99 13.96
CA LEU A 170 -19.94 -3.36 13.58
C LEU A 170 -20.12 -4.34 14.74
N ARG A 171 -19.82 -3.92 15.98
CA ARG A 171 -19.95 -4.75 17.18
C ARG A 171 -21.23 -4.47 17.97
N ASN A 172 -21.97 -3.43 17.57
CA ASN A 172 -23.11 -2.87 18.27
C ASN A 172 -22.82 -2.64 19.77
N SER A 173 -21.65 -2.08 20.10
CA SER A 173 -21.17 -1.92 21.47
C SER A 173 -20.24 -0.72 21.64
N GLU A 174 -20.27 -0.11 22.82
CA GLU A 174 -19.25 0.87 23.22
C GLU A 174 -17.87 0.24 23.39
N LEU A 175 -16.83 1.07 23.26
CA LEU A 175 -15.48 0.65 23.62
C LEU A 175 -15.37 0.45 25.15
N PRO A 176 -14.91 -0.74 25.61
CA PRO A 176 -14.67 -0.97 27.03
C PRO A 176 -13.73 0.08 27.63
N VAL A 177 -14.00 0.48 28.89
CA VAL A 177 -13.21 1.51 29.60
C VAL A 177 -11.72 1.21 29.56
N GLN A 178 -11.33 -0.04 29.80
CA GLN A 178 -9.93 -0.48 29.77
C GLN A 178 -9.24 -0.24 28.42
N ASN A 179 -9.96 -0.40 27.31
CA ASN A 179 -9.40 -0.16 25.97
C ASN A 179 -9.29 1.35 25.69
N TYR A 180 -10.22 2.15 26.20
CA TYR A 180 -10.13 3.61 26.10
C TYR A 180 -8.98 4.16 26.95
N ASP A 181 -8.79 3.65 28.17
CA ASP A 181 -7.65 3.99 29.02
C ASP A 181 -6.32 3.62 28.35
N TYR A 182 -6.27 2.49 27.65
CA TYR A 182 -5.13 2.11 26.83
C TYR A 182 -4.85 3.11 25.71
N VAL A 183 -5.87 3.56 24.96
CA VAL A 183 -5.70 4.60 23.93
C VAL A 183 -5.20 5.91 24.55
N CYS A 184 -5.77 6.33 25.69
CA CYS A 184 -5.31 7.52 26.41
C CYS A 184 -3.84 7.42 26.86
N LYS A 185 -3.42 6.24 27.32
CA LYS A 185 -2.05 5.96 27.71
C LYS A 185 -1.11 6.05 26.51
N VAL A 186 -1.41 5.33 25.43
CA VAL A 186 -0.63 5.31 24.18
C VAL A 186 -0.50 6.72 23.60
N TRP A 187 -1.58 7.49 23.57
CA TRP A 187 -1.58 8.88 23.10
C TRP A 187 -0.53 9.71 23.83
N LYS A 188 -0.49 9.63 25.16
CA LYS A 188 0.47 10.37 25.99
C LYS A 188 1.89 9.85 25.81
N GLU A 189 2.09 8.53 25.84
CA GLU A 189 3.41 7.90 25.75
C GLU A 189 4.09 8.14 24.40
N ASN A 190 3.32 8.20 23.31
CA ASN A 190 3.82 8.49 21.97
C ASN A 190 3.88 10.00 21.66
N GLY A 191 3.51 10.86 22.61
CA GLY A 191 3.50 12.32 22.40
C GLY A 191 2.57 12.76 21.26
N MET A 192 1.46 12.05 21.05
CA MET A 192 0.52 12.36 19.97
C MET A 192 -0.12 13.72 20.21
N THR A 193 -0.21 14.52 19.15
CA THR A 193 -0.75 15.88 19.19
C THR A 193 -2.02 16.04 18.36
N SER A 194 -2.36 15.04 17.55
CA SER A 194 -3.52 15.07 16.66
C SER A 194 -4.13 13.68 16.43
N LEU A 195 -5.40 13.63 16.02
CA LEU A 195 -6.04 12.37 15.61
C LEU A 195 -5.36 11.73 14.40
N ARG A 196 -4.65 12.52 13.59
CA ARG A 196 -3.77 12.03 12.52
C ARG A 196 -2.61 11.20 13.08
N ASP A 197 -2.00 11.62 14.18
CA ASP A 197 -0.91 10.85 14.82
C ASP A 197 -1.43 9.49 15.31
N LEU A 198 -2.62 9.48 15.90
CA LEU A 198 -3.30 8.25 16.30
C LEU A 198 -3.64 7.36 15.10
N LEU A 199 -4.10 7.93 13.99
CA LEU A 199 -4.38 7.18 12.76
C LEU A 199 -3.12 6.53 12.20
N ILE A 200 -2.01 7.27 12.16
CA ILE A 200 -0.71 6.75 11.71
C ILE A 200 -0.25 5.61 12.63
N TRP A 201 -0.33 5.81 13.95
CA TRP A 201 0.02 4.77 14.91
C TRP A 201 -0.86 3.52 14.75
N TYR A 202 -2.18 3.70 14.64
CA TYR A 202 -3.14 2.62 14.44
C TYR A 202 -2.83 1.83 13.16
N ASN A 203 -2.63 2.51 12.02
CA ASN A 203 -2.30 1.84 10.77
C ASN A 203 -0.95 1.11 10.84
N ASN A 204 0.04 1.68 11.52
CA ASN A 204 1.33 1.02 11.73
C ASN A 204 1.23 -0.27 12.57
N LYS A 205 0.21 -0.39 13.43
CA LYS A 205 -0.05 -1.63 14.19
C LYS A 205 -0.52 -2.78 13.29
N ASP A 206 -1.17 -2.47 12.18
CA ASP A 206 -1.59 -3.45 11.18
C ASP A 206 -0.54 -3.64 10.07
N THR A 207 0.16 -2.58 9.63
CA THR A 207 1.08 -2.71 8.49
C THR A 207 2.47 -3.23 8.86
N ARG A 208 3.00 -2.91 10.04
CA ARG A 208 4.35 -3.37 10.42
C ARG A 208 4.42 -4.88 10.67
N PRO A 209 3.52 -5.51 11.44
CA PRO A 209 3.54 -6.97 11.59
C PRO A 209 3.27 -7.68 10.26
N PHE A 210 2.45 -7.09 9.39
CA PHE A 210 2.23 -7.59 8.05
C PHE A 210 3.53 -7.63 7.21
N ILE A 211 4.31 -6.54 7.21
CA ILE A 211 5.60 -6.50 6.53
C ILE A 211 6.60 -7.48 7.16
N GLU A 212 6.63 -7.60 8.49
CA GLU A 212 7.48 -8.55 9.19
C GLU A 212 7.16 -10.00 8.78
N ALA A 213 5.88 -10.35 8.71
CA ALA A 213 5.45 -11.67 8.25
C ALA A 213 5.77 -11.92 6.77
N LEU A 214 5.66 -10.90 5.92
CA LEU A 214 6.04 -10.99 4.50
C LEU A 214 7.56 -11.20 4.28
N ALA A 215 8.39 -10.78 5.22
CA ALA A 215 9.84 -10.87 5.13
C ALA A 215 10.42 -12.20 5.66
N LYS A 216 9.58 -13.07 6.25
CA LYS A 216 9.95 -14.40 6.75
C LYS A 216 9.64 -15.49 5.72
#